data_AF-X1DRI7-F1
#
_entry.id   AF-X1DRI7-F1
#
_cell.length_a   1.000
_cell.length_b   1.000
_cell.length_c   1.000
_cell.angle_alpha   90.00
_cell.angle_beta   90.00
_cell.angle_gamma   90.00
#
_symmetry.space_group_name_H-M   'P 1'
#
loop_
_entity.id
_entity.type
_entity.pdbx_description
1 polymer ?
#
loop_
_entity_poly.entity_id
_entity_poly.type
_entity_poly.pdbx_seq_one_letter_code
_entity_poly.pdbx_strand_id
1 'polypeptide(L)' 'MFNKMQTILSKVDADYSDVRYEIKKETVISFNGKELTKIGSNSTDGYVLRVLKNGGLSS' A
#
# COMPACT_ATOMS: atom_id res chain seq x y z
N MET A 1 -12.03 2.20 -1.07
CA MET A 1 -10.86 2.53 -0.22
C MET A 1 -10.88 3.97 0.29
N PHE A 2 -11.21 4.96 -0.55
CA PHE A 2 -11.26 6.39 -0.15
C PHE A 2 -12.03 6.67 1.16
N ASN A 3 -13.27 6.21 1.30
CA ASN A 3 -14.07 6.39 2.53
C ASN A 3 -13.41 5.75 3.77
N LYS A 4 -12.72 4.62 3.59
CA LYS A 4 -11.97 3.94 4.66
C LYS A 4 -10.78 4.78 5.10
N MET A 5 -10.03 5.38 4.15
CA MET A 5 -8.93 6.30 4.45
C MET A 5 -9.42 7.56 5.16
N GLN A 6 -10.54 8.15 4.72
CA GLN A 6 -11.16 9.28 5.41
C GLN A 6 -11.54 8.93 6.86
N THR A 7 -12.11 7.74 7.07
CA THR A 7 -12.50 7.27 8.42
C THR A 7 -11.29 7.01 9.33
N ILE A 8 -10.16 6.56 8.77
CA ILE A 8 -8.90 6.41 9.51
C ILE A 8 -8.40 7.80 9.93
N LEU A 9 -8.25 8.71 8.96
CA LEU A 9 -7.74 10.06 9.20
C LEU A 9 -8.61 10.86 10.18
N SER A 10 -9.94 10.69 10.13
CA SER A 10 -10.85 11.42 11.02
C SER A 10 -10.74 11.04 12.50
N LYS A 11 -10.05 9.95 12.82
CA LYS A 11 -9.87 9.44 14.19
C LYS A 11 -8.48 9.69 14.76
N VAL A 12 -7.58 10.24 13.95
CA VAL A 12 -6.19 10.47 14.34
C VAL A 12 -6.09 11.85 15.00
N ASP A 13 -5.74 11.88 16.28
CA ASP A 13 -5.32 13.12 16.96
C ASP A 13 -3.82 13.34 16.67
N ALA A 14 -3.52 14.19 15.70
CA ALA A 14 -2.17 14.48 15.24
C ALA A 14 -2.01 15.89 14.71
N ASP A 15 -0.79 16.40 14.78
CA ASP A 15 -0.43 17.70 14.19
C ASP A 15 -0.35 17.56 12.66
N TYR A 16 0.03 16.37 12.19
CA TYR A 16 -0.04 15.97 10.79
C TYR A 16 -0.34 14.48 10.68
N SER A 17 -1.17 14.11 9.71
CA SER A 17 -1.32 12.72 9.31
C SER A 17 -1.48 12.59 7.79
N ASP A 18 -0.94 11.51 7.24
CA ASP A 18 -1.16 11.11 5.85
C ASP A 18 -1.52 9.63 5.78
N VAL A 19 -2.37 9.26 4.82
CA VAL A 19 -2.58 7.85 4.47
C VAL A 19 -2.24 7.68 3.00
N ARG A 20 -1.28 6.81 2.72
CA ARG A 20 -0.95 6.39 1.35
C ARG A 20 -1.53 5.02 1.11
N TYR A 21 -2.37 4.89 0.09
CA TYR A 21 -2.90 3.61 -0.38
C TYR A 21 -2.31 3.29 -1.75
N GLU A 22 -1.88 2.04 -1.94
CA GLU A 22 -1.26 1.58 -3.17
C GLU A 22 -1.89 0.26 -3.62
N ILE A 23 -2.08 0.12 -4.92
CA ILE A 23 -2.46 -1.15 -5.57
C ILE A 23 -1.32 -1.53 -6.49
N LYS A 24 -0.67 -2.65 -6.20
CA LYS A 24 0.35 -3.24 -7.06
C LYS A 24 -0.27 -4.35 -7.88
N LYS A 25 -0.22 -4.19 -9.20
CA LYS A 25 -0.59 -5.23 -10.17
C LYS A 25 0.68 -5.70 -10.87
N GLU A 26 0.88 -7.01 -10.87
CA GLU A 26 2.06 -7.63 -11.46
C GLU A 26 1.62 -8.79 -12.35
N THR A 27 2.16 -8.84 -13.56
CA THR A 27 2.03 -9.99 -14.47
C THR A 27 3.42 -10.51 -14.74
N VAL A 28 3.63 -11.80 -14.51
CA VAL A 28 4.92 -12.46 -14.71
C VAL A 28 4.76 -13.55 -15.75
N ILE A 29 5.62 -13.49 -16.77
CA ILE A 29 5.85 -14.57 -17.72
C ILE A 29 7.35 -14.81 -17.75
N SER A 30 7.80 -15.99 -17.33
CA SER A 30 9.22 -16.35 -17.24
C SER A 30 9.48 -17.62 -18.02
N PHE A 31 10.56 -17.62 -18.79
CA PHE A 31 11.05 -18.77 -19.54
C PHE A 31 12.46 -19.15 -19.08
N ASN A 32 12.77 -20.44 -19.12
CA ASN A 32 14.12 -20.96 -19.06
C ASN A 32 14.42 -21.67 -20.39
N GLY A 33 15.15 -20.99 -21.27
CA GLY A 33 15.33 -21.44 -22.66
C GLY A 33 13.99 -21.48 -23.41
N LYS A 34 13.54 -22.69 -23.75
CA LYS A 34 12.25 -22.93 -24.42
C LYS A 34 11.11 -23.32 -23.47
N GLU A 35 11.39 -23.49 -22.18
CA GLU A 35 10.41 -23.92 -21.19
C GLU A 35 9.79 -22.73 -20.46
N LEU A 36 8.46 -22.72 -20.33
CA LEU A 36 7.75 -21.75 -19.50
C LEU A 36 7.86 -22.17 -18.03
N THR A 37 8.55 -21.37 -17.22
CA THR A 37 8.82 -21.67 -15.80
C THR A 37 7.89 -20.95 -14.85
N LYS A 38 7.33 -19.81 -15.26
CA LYS A 38 6.35 -19.07 -14.44
C LYS A 38 5.36 -18.34 -15.34
N ILE A 39 4.08 -18.51 -15.05
CA ILE A 39 3.02 -17.65 -15.57
C ILE A 39 2.09 -17.30 -14.41
N GLY A 40 1.78 -16.04 -14.26
CA GLY A 40 0.83 -15.61 -13.25
C GLY A 40 0.54 -14.13 -13.32
N SER A 41 -0.61 -13.76 -12.78
CA SER A 41 -0.91 -12.38 -12.41
C SER A 41 -1.21 -12.32 -10.93
N ASN A 42 -0.81 -11.22 -10.30
CA ASN A 42 -1.11 -10.92 -8.92
C ASN A 42 -1.59 -9.47 -8.84
N SER A 43 -2.54 -9.24 -7.94
CA SER A 43 -2.96 -7.90 -7.52
C SER A 43 -2.93 -7.88 -6.01
N THR A 44 -2.13 -7.00 -5.43
CA THR A 44 -2.03 -6.81 -3.98
C THR A 44 -2.24 -5.34 -3.69
N ASP A 45 -2.92 -5.05 -2.59
CA ASP A 45 -3.13 -3.69 -2.12
C ASP A 45 -2.63 -3.54 -0.67
N GLY A 46 -2.39 -2.30 -0.28
CA GLY A 46 -1.87 -1.98 1.05
C GLY A 46 -1.93 -0.49 1.31
N TYR A 47 -1.85 -0.11 2.59
CA TYR A 47 -1.74 1.29 2.96
C TYR A 47 -0.73 1.50 4.08
N VAL A 48 -0.21 2.72 4.17
CA VAL A 48 0.63 3.22 5.26
C VAL A 48 -0.05 4.45 5.84
N LEU A 49 -0.12 4.54 7.16
CA LEU A 49 -0.60 5.71 7.89
C LEU A 49 0.60 6.34 8.58
N ARG A 50 0.92 7.59 8.28
CA ARG A 50 1.94 8.34 8.99
C ARG A 50 1.32 9.34 9.92
N VAL A 51 1.88 9.46 11.12
CA VAL A 51 1.38 10.34 12.18
C VAL A 51 2.54 11.12 12.78
N LEU A 52 2.40 12.44 12.83
CA LEU A 52 3.28 13.34 13.57
C LEU A 52 2.50 13.94 14.75
N LYS A 53 2.99 13.73 15.96
CA LYS A 53 2.42 14.32 17.18
C LYS A 53 3.52 14.76 18.13
N ASN A 54 3.50 16.03 18.54
CA ASN A 54 4.46 16.60 19.50
C ASN A 54 5.93 16.35 19.10
N GLY A 55 6.23 16.37 17.80
CA GLY A 55 7.56 16.10 17.25
C GLY A 55 7.92 14.61 17.09
N GLY A 56 7.08 13.67 17.53
CA GLY A 56 7.25 12.23 17.32
C GLY A 56 6.60 11.75 16.02
N LEU A 57 7.32 10.95 15.23
CA LEU A 57 6.85 10.38 13.96
C LEU A 57 6.68 8.85 14.06
N SER A 58 5.54 8.34 13.58
CA SER A 58 5.25 6.90 13.47
C SER A 58 4.66 6.57 12.10
N SER A 59 4.95 5.38 11.57
CA SER A 59 4.45 4.87 10.27
C SER A 59 4.10 3.39 10.28
#